data_AF-A0A2G6PCF9-F1
#
_entry.id   AF-A0A2G6PCF9-F1
#
_cell.length_a   1.000
_cell.length_b   1.000
_cell.length_c   1.000
_cell.angle_alpha   90.00
_cell.angle_beta   90.00
_cell.angle_gamma   90.00
#
_symmetry.space_group_name_H-M   'P 1'
#
loop_
_entity.id
_entity.type
_entity.pdbx_description
1 polymer ?
#
loop_
_entity_poly.entity_id
_entity_poly.type
_entity_poly.pdbx_seq_one_letter_code
_entity_poly.pdbx_strand_id
1 'polypeptide(L)'
;MEPTMTDRQTSAPKTIPANSLPLNGRALIEASAGTGKTWTLTGIILRLLIEAKYPAKEIIASTFTRAAAAEMRQRIQLRVQQFRQLLVVLLLKAKEEATLLNDDQQLLTRIEDFFQQEKIDNYFDDDVNRGLLRKIVQQDGLDGLLLVYRLSELALADLNKMFVGTLDSLCQKWLCEFAIET
;
A
#
# COMPACT_ATOMS: atom_id res chain seq x y z
N MET A 1 3.93 16.40 -53.34
CA MET A 1 3.18 15.28 -52.73
C MET A 1 4.04 14.72 -51.62
N GLU A 2 3.85 15.21 -50.40
CA GLU A 2 4.46 14.62 -49.20
C GLU A 2 3.51 13.56 -48.62
N PRO A 3 4.00 12.40 -48.17
CA PRO A 3 3.18 11.46 -47.44
C PRO A 3 3.10 11.85 -45.97
N THR A 4 1.88 12.00 -45.47
CA THR A 4 1.52 12.18 -44.06
C THR A 4 1.96 10.98 -43.23
N MET A 5 2.86 11.19 -42.25
CA MET A 5 3.11 10.25 -41.16
C MET A 5 2.14 10.57 -40.01
N THR A 6 1.05 9.79 -39.94
CA THR A 6 0.15 9.80 -38.78
C THR A 6 0.82 9.03 -37.65
N ASP A 7 1.39 9.75 -36.68
CA ASP A 7 1.92 9.18 -35.45
C ASP A 7 0.74 8.66 -34.59
N ARG A 8 0.48 7.35 -34.66
CA ARG A 8 -0.43 6.68 -33.73
C ARG A 8 0.32 6.48 -32.41
N GLN A 9 0.21 7.47 -31.53
CA GLN A 9 0.51 7.28 -30.11
C GLN A 9 -0.46 6.23 -29.55
N THR A 10 0.03 4.99 -29.45
CA THR A 10 -0.59 3.94 -28.66
C THR A 10 -0.20 4.20 -27.20
N SER A 11 -1.05 4.90 -26.46
CA SER A 11 -0.85 5.05 -25.01
C SER A 11 -1.00 3.67 -24.35
N ALA A 12 0.10 3.16 -23.80
CA ALA A 12 0.10 1.96 -22.97
C ALA A 12 -0.95 2.12 -21.85
N PRO A 13 -1.62 1.03 -21.42
CA PRO A 13 -2.60 1.09 -20.34
C PRO A 13 -1.93 1.73 -19.11
N LYS A 14 -2.59 2.74 -18.54
CA LYS A 14 -2.09 3.55 -17.43
C LYS A 14 -2.05 2.70 -16.15
N THR A 15 -1.03 1.85 -16.02
CA THR A 15 -0.80 1.03 -14.84
C THR A 15 -0.39 1.93 -13.68
N ILE A 16 -1.16 1.88 -12.58
CA ILE A 16 -0.85 2.63 -11.37
C ILE A 16 0.37 1.96 -10.71
N PRO A 17 1.53 2.64 -10.56
CA PRO A 17 2.73 2.01 -10.00
C PRO A 17 2.49 1.49 -8.59
N ALA A 18 1.65 2.18 -7.81
CA ALA A 18 1.27 1.74 -6.47
C ALA A 18 0.74 0.29 -6.46
N ASN A 19 0.03 -0.15 -7.49
CA ASN A 19 -0.60 -1.48 -7.54
C ASN A 19 0.20 -2.51 -8.33
N SER A 20 1.04 -2.06 -9.25
CA SER A 20 1.67 -2.92 -10.26
C SER A 20 3.18 -3.08 -10.08
N LEU A 21 3.83 -2.20 -9.31
CA LEU A 21 5.28 -2.26 -9.12
C LEU A 21 5.67 -3.60 -8.46
N PRO A 22 6.65 -4.34 -9.00
CA PRO A 22 7.30 -5.43 -8.30
C PRO A 22 7.91 -4.95 -6.98
N LEU A 23 7.76 -5.73 -5.91
CA LEU A 23 8.25 -5.39 -4.57
C LEU A 23 9.68 -5.90 -4.32
N ASN A 24 10.40 -6.25 -5.38
CA ASN A 24 11.76 -6.74 -5.36
C ASN A 24 12.60 -6.06 -6.47
N GLY A 25 13.92 -6.14 -6.33
CA GLY A 25 14.83 -5.54 -7.30
C GLY A 25 14.83 -4.01 -7.23
N ARG A 26 14.94 -3.35 -8.39
CA ARG A 26 15.07 -1.90 -8.51
C ARG A 26 13.99 -1.35 -9.43
N ALA A 27 13.46 -0.20 -9.06
CA ALA A 27 12.47 0.52 -9.85
C ALA A 27 12.77 2.02 -9.85
N LEU A 28 12.46 2.67 -10.98
CA LEU A 28 12.43 4.12 -11.10
C LEU A 28 10.99 4.54 -11.36
N ILE A 29 10.48 5.45 -10.53
CA ILE A 29 9.13 6.01 -10.70
C ILE A 29 9.29 7.49 -11.02
N GLU A 30 8.97 7.85 -12.25
CA GLU A 30 8.91 9.24 -12.68
C GLU A 30 7.55 9.84 -12.34
N ALA A 31 7.54 11.01 -11.70
CA ALA A 31 6.30 11.63 -11.26
C ALA A 31 6.40 13.16 -11.21
N SER A 32 5.65 13.81 -12.10
CA SER A 32 5.52 15.27 -12.20
C SER A 32 4.79 15.88 -10.98
N ALA A 33 4.85 17.21 -10.83
CA ALA A 33 4.09 17.90 -9.79
C ALA A 33 2.59 17.56 -9.89
N GLY A 34 1.93 17.32 -8.76
CA GLY A 34 0.49 17.02 -8.72
C GLY A 34 0.06 15.61 -9.13
N THR A 35 0.97 14.70 -9.52
CA THR A 35 0.58 13.35 -10.02
C THR A 35 0.46 12.28 -8.93
N GLY A 36 0.24 12.66 -7.68
CA GLY A 36 0.06 11.70 -6.59
C GLY A 36 1.34 10.96 -6.15
N LYS A 37 2.53 11.57 -6.30
CA LYS A 37 3.82 11.03 -5.82
C LYS A 37 3.75 10.36 -4.46
N THR A 38 3.28 11.13 -3.47
CA THR A 38 3.24 10.68 -2.09
C THR A 38 2.21 9.56 -1.89
N TRP A 39 1.07 9.65 -2.59
CA TRP A 39 0.05 8.59 -2.60
C TRP A 39 0.61 7.28 -3.18
N THR A 40 1.40 7.36 -4.26
CA THR A 40 2.06 6.20 -4.86
C THR A 40 3.08 5.58 -3.91
N LEU A 41 3.94 6.39 -3.29
CA LEU A 41 4.95 5.90 -2.35
C LEU A 41 4.34 5.24 -1.13
N THR A 42 3.30 5.85 -0.52
CA THR A 42 2.66 5.23 0.65
C THR A 42 1.89 3.96 0.29
N GLY A 43 1.33 3.88 -0.91
CA GLY A 43 0.74 2.64 -1.44
C GLY A 43 1.78 1.51 -1.61
N ILE A 44 2.97 1.82 -2.12
CA ILE A 44 4.07 0.85 -2.23
C ILE A 44 4.52 0.39 -0.83
N ILE A 45 4.65 1.30 0.13
CA ILE A 45 5.04 0.96 1.51
C ILE A 45 3.96 0.07 2.17
N LEU A 46 2.67 0.37 1.96
CA LEU A 46 1.59 -0.50 2.43
C LEU A 46 1.74 -1.92 1.86
N ARG A 47 2.03 -2.05 0.57
CA ARG A 47 2.26 -3.35 -0.06
C ARG A 47 3.52 -4.04 0.47
N LEU A 48 4.60 -3.33 0.74
CA LEU A 48 5.79 -3.92 1.39
C LEU A 48 5.45 -4.52 2.76
N LEU A 49 4.64 -3.82 3.56
CA LEU A 49 4.22 -4.27 4.90
C LEU A 49 3.25 -5.44 4.85
N ILE A 50 2.28 -5.40 3.93
CA ILE A 50 1.13 -6.34 3.93
C ILE A 50 1.31 -7.46 2.90
N GLU A 51 1.62 -7.12 1.65
CA GLU A 51 1.75 -8.08 0.55
C GLU A 51 3.07 -8.84 0.64
N ALA A 52 4.18 -8.11 0.77
CA ALA A 52 5.52 -8.72 0.90
C ALA A 52 5.88 -9.10 2.34
N LYS A 53 5.04 -8.71 3.32
CA LYS A 53 5.17 -9.09 4.74
C LYS A 53 6.51 -8.67 5.36
N TYR A 54 7.14 -7.61 4.86
CA TYR A 54 8.36 -7.08 5.45
C TYR A 54 8.09 -6.46 6.84
N PRO A 55 8.89 -6.78 7.86
CA PRO A 55 8.87 -6.06 9.12
C PRO A 55 9.10 -4.56 8.91
N ALA A 56 8.36 -3.71 9.62
CA ALA A 56 8.48 -2.25 9.48
C ALA A 56 9.93 -1.74 9.67
N LYS A 57 10.69 -2.36 10.58
CA LYS A 57 12.10 -2.05 10.85
C LYS A 57 13.05 -2.27 9.67
N GLU A 58 12.66 -3.09 8.69
CA GLU A 58 13.44 -3.41 7.49
C GLU A 58 13.13 -2.47 6.32
N ILE A 59 12.15 -1.57 6.50
CA ILE A 59 11.77 -0.59 5.50
C ILE A 59 12.43 0.75 5.81
N ILE A 60 13.06 1.33 4.79
CA ILE A 60 13.71 2.64 4.86
C ILE A 60 13.05 3.55 3.82
N ALA A 61 12.53 4.67 4.30
CA ALA A 61 12.00 5.74 3.46
C ALA A 61 12.78 7.04 3.72
N SER A 62 13.50 7.53 2.72
CA SER A 62 14.30 8.75 2.82
C SER A 62 13.82 9.84 1.88
N THR A 63 13.94 11.10 2.29
CA THR A 63 13.64 12.28 1.46
C THR A 63 14.61 13.44 1.75
N PHE A 64 14.55 14.52 0.98
CA PHE A 64 15.52 15.62 1.08
C PHE A 64 15.33 16.51 2.31
N THR A 65 14.09 16.69 2.79
CA THR A 65 13.81 17.65 3.87
C THR A 65 13.16 16.96 5.07
N ARG A 66 13.48 17.47 6.27
CA ARG A 66 12.86 16.97 7.52
C ARG A 66 11.34 17.16 7.52
N ALA A 67 10.85 18.25 6.94
CA ALA A 67 9.42 18.50 6.78
C ALA A 67 8.74 17.45 5.90
N ALA A 68 9.32 17.12 4.74
CA ALA A 68 8.79 16.07 3.87
C ALA A 68 8.85 14.69 4.55
N ALA A 69 9.88 14.42 5.36
CA ALA A 69 9.96 13.17 6.12
C ALA A 69 8.85 13.06 7.18
N ALA A 70 8.56 14.16 7.90
CA ALA A 70 7.47 14.22 8.86
C ALA A 70 6.11 14.01 8.18
N GLU A 71 5.87 14.68 7.06
CA GLU A 71 4.65 14.52 6.26
C GLU A 71 4.51 13.08 5.74
N MET A 72 5.59 12.49 5.22
CA MET A 72 5.59 11.10 4.76
C MET A 72 5.24 10.13 5.88
N ARG A 73 5.80 10.32 7.08
CA ARG A 73 5.48 9.48 8.25
C ARG A 73 3.99 9.51 8.58
N GLN A 74 3.39 10.70 8.64
CA GLN A 74 1.97 10.86 8.89
C GLN A 74 1.12 10.17 7.81
N ARG A 75 1.50 10.33 6.54
CA ARG A 75 0.76 9.73 5.42
C ARG A 75 0.87 8.20 5.38
N ILE A 76 2.00 7.62 5.78
CA ILE A 76 2.14 6.17 5.88
C ILE A 76 1.26 5.63 7.01
N GLN A 77 1.31 6.26 8.19
CA GLN A 77 0.45 5.89 9.32
C GLN A 77 -1.02 5.92 8.93
N LEU A 78 -1.45 7.00 8.29
CA LEU A 78 -2.82 7.15 7.81
C LEU A 78 -3.21 6.05 6.81
N ARG A 79 -2.31 5.73 5.87
CA ARG A 79 -2.55 4.68 4.86
C ARG A 79 -2.77 3.31 5.48
N VAL A 80 -1.92 2.91 6.43
CA VAL A 80 -2.07 1.61 7.12
C VAL A 80 -3.34 1.60 7.99
N GLN A 81 -3.66 2.72 8.65
CA GLN A 81 -4.90 2.86 9.42
C GLN A 81 -6.14 2.72 8.55
N GLN A 82 -6.17 3.37 7.38
CA GLN A 82 -7.25 3.26 6.40
C GLN A 82 -7.45 1.81 5.94
N PHE A 83 -6.36 1.12 5.58
CA PHE A 83 -6.43 -0.27 5.15
C PHE A 83 -6.92 -1.19 6.28
N ARG A 84 -6.42 -1.02 7.50
CA ARG A 84 -6.94 -1.76 8.67
C ARG A 84 -8.42 -1.49 8.89
N GLN A 85 -8.85 -0.23 8.82
CA GLN A 85 -10.24 0.12 9.05
C GLN A 85 -11.16 -0.51 7.99
N LEU A 86 -10.73 -0.57 6.73
CA LEU A 86 -11.42 -1.30 5.68
C LEU A 86 -11.64 -2.77 6.07
N LEU A 87 -10.59 -3.45 6.56
CA LEU A 87 -10.68 -4.84 7.03
C LEU A 87 -11.63 -4.98 8.22
N VAL A 88 -11.59 -4.07 9.18
CA VAL A 88 -12.51 -4.08 10.34
C VAL A 88 -13.95 -3.95 9.87
N VAL A 89 -14.24 -3.06 8.92
CA VAL A 89 -15.59 -2.89 8.36
C VAL A 89 -16.08 -4.19 7.71
N LEU A 90 -15.24 -4.86 6.91
CA LEU A 90 -15.57 -6.15 6.31
C LEU A 90 -15.85 -7.23 7.37
N LEU A 91 -15.01 -7.32 8.40
CA LEU A 91 -15.16 -8.30 9.49
C LEU A 91 -16.40 -8.03 10.35
N LEU A 92 -16.77 -6.77 10.58
CA LEU A 92 -17.99 -6.42 11.28
C LEU A 92 -19.22 -6.79 10.47
N LYS A 93 -19.22 -6.50 9.16
CA LYS A 93 -20.33 -6.87 8.27
C LYS A 93 -20.53 -8.38 8.24
N ALA A 94 -19.45 -9.15 8.22
CA ALA A 94 -19.51 -10.60 8.29
C ALA A 94 -20.16 -11.17 9.56
N LYS A 95 -20.12 -10.41 10.67
CA LYS A 95 -20.83 -10.81 11.90
C LYS A 95 -22.34 -10.57 11.79
N GLU A 96 -22.75 -9.54 11.07
CA GLU A 96 -24.17 -9.21 10.84
C GLU A 96 -24.79 -10.11 9.77
N GLU A 97 -24.02 -10.37 8.72
CA GLU A 97 -24.41 -11.19 7.59
C GLU A 97 -23.49 -12.41 7.53
N ALA A 98 -23.96 -13.52 8.12
CA ALA A 98 -23.19 -14.76 8.21
C ALA A 98 -22.66 -15.21 6.83
N THR A 99 -23.38 -14.93 5.74
CA THR A 99 -23.03 -15.30 4.37
C THR A 99 -21.80 -14.62 3.78
N LEU A 100 -21.33 -13.49 4.34
CA LEU A 100 -20.26 -12.71 3.71
C LEU A 100 -18.92 -13.45 3.65
N LEU A 101 -18.54 -14.14 4.74
CA LEU A 101 -17.24 -14.83 4.90
C LEU A 101 -17.38 -16.35 5.00
N ASN A 102 -18.48 -16.93 4.49
CA ASN A 102 -18.79 -18.35 4.68
C ASN A 102 -17.94 -19.31 3.84
N ASP A 103 -17.47 -18.88 2.67
CA ASP A 103 -16.66 -19.68 1.75
C ASP A 103 -15.77 -18.79 0.89
N ASP A 104 -14.68 -19.36 0.39
CA ASP A 104 -13.74 -18.68 -0.50
C ASP A 104 -14.28 -18.50 -1.92
N GLN A 105 -15.15 -19.40 -2.39
CA GLN A 105 -15.55 -19.49 -3.79
C GLN A 105 -16.26 -18.23 -4.30
N GLN A 106 -17.03 -17.56 -3.44
CA GLN A 106 -17.70 -16.30 -3.79
C GLN A 106 -17.24 -15.13 -2.91
N LEU A 107 -16.21 -15.29 -2.08
CA LEU A 107 -15.74 -14.28 -1.15
C LEU A 107 -15.45 -12.94 -1.83
N LEU A 108 -14.70 -12.98 -2.94
CA LEU A 108 -14.36 -11.77 -3.68
C LEU A 108 -15.61 -11.06 -4.21
N THR A 109 -16.54 -11.81 -4.82
CA THR A 109 -17.77 -11.24 -5.38
C THR A 109 -18.59 -10.57 -4.29
N ARG A 110 -18.76 -11.23 -3.13
CA ARG A 110 -19.50 -10.66 -1.99
C ARG A 110 -18.83 -9.40 -1.45
N ILE A 111 -17.50 -9.37 -1.38
CA ILE A 111 -16.74 -8.18 -0.98
C ILE A 111 -16.92 -7.05 -2.01
N GLU A 112 -16.89 -7.35 -3.30
CA GLU A 112 -17.08 -6.35 -4.36
C GLU A 112 -18.52 -5.80 -4.38
N ASP A 113 -19.52 -6.66 -4.17
CA ASP A 113 -20.93 -6.26 -4.04
C ASP A 113 -21.13 -5.37 -2.82
N PHE A 114 -20.50 -5.71 -1.68
CA PHE A 114 -20.49 -4.89 -0.47
C PHE A 114 -19.95 -3.47 -0.76
N PHE A 115 -18.85 -3.38 -1.51
CA PHE A 115 -18.27 -2.08 -1.90
C PHE A 115 -19.15 -1.26 -2.85
N GLN A 116 -20.01 -1.90 -3.64
CA GLN A 116 -20.95 -1.19 -4.51
C GLN A 116 -22.21 -0.70 -3.78
N GLN A 117 -22.67 -1.48 -2.80
CA GLN A 117 -23.91 -1.22 -2.07
C GLN A 117 -23.74 -0.19 -0.97
N GLU A 118 -22.66 -0.29 -0.20
CA GLU A 118 -22.34 0.69 0.83
C GLU A 118 -21.70 1.90 0.15
N LYS A 119 -22.25 3.11 0.40
CA LYS A 119 -21.52 4.36 0.15
C LYS A 119 -20.42 4.47 1.21
N ILE A 120 -19.46 3.55 1.19
CA ILE A 120 -18.29 3.65 2.03
C ILE A 120 -17.61 4.96 1.62
N ASP A 121 -17.38 5.84 2.59
CA ASP A 121 -16.77 7.15 2.33
C ASP A 121 -15.56 6.97 1.40
N ASN A 122 -15.41 7.86 0.41
CA ASN A 122 -14.29 7.86 -0.56
C ASN A 122 -12.91 7.75 0.10
N TYR A 123 -12.83 7.98 1.42
CA TYR A 123 -11.66 7.81 2.24
C TYR A 123 -11.18 6.36 2.41
N PHE A 124 -12.10 5.39 2.34
CA PHE A 124 -11.81 3.95 2.42
C PHE A 124 -11.78 3.29 1.04
N ASP A 125 -12.47 3.89 0.07
CA ASP A 125 -12.46 3.51 -1.33
C ASP A 125 -11.22 4.02 -2.07
N ASP A 126 -10.07 3.41 -1.76
CA ASP A 126 -8.79 3.71 -2.40
C ASP A 126 -8.38 2.57 -3.34
N ASP A 127 -7.91 2.92 -4.55
CA ASP A 127 -7.50 1.96 -5.58
C ASP A 127 -6.41 0.99 -5.12
N VAL A 128 -5.51 1.41 -4.21
CA VAL A 128 -4.48 0.53 -3.65
C VAL A 128 -5.09 -0.45 -2.68
N ASN A 129 -5.97 0.03 -1.79
CA ASN A 129 -6.62 -0.83 -0.81
C ASN A 129 -7.49 -1.89 -1.50
N ARG A 130 -8.29 -1.50 -2.51
CA ARG A 130 -9.11 -2.44 -3.30
C ARG A 130 -8.24 -3.41 -4.10
N GLY A 131 -7.19 -2.92 -4.76
CA GLY A 131 -6.27 -3.75 -5.53
C GLY A 131 -5.57 -4.80 -4.66
N LEU A 132 -5.07 -4.38 -3.50
CA LEU A 132 -4.40 -5.24 -2.53
C LEU A 132 -5.37 -6.29 -1.96
N LEU A 133 -6.55 -5.86 -1.50
CA LEU A 133 -7.57 -6.76 -0.96
C LEU A 133 -8.00 -7.81 -1.98
N ARG A 134 -8.30 -7.38 -3.22
CA ARG A 134 -8.63 -8.29 -4.32
C ARG A 134 -7.53 -9.34 -4.50
N LYS A 135 -6.27 -8.90 -4.55
CA LYS A 135 -5.13 -9.80 -4.74
C LYS A 135 -5.04 -10.84 -3.61
N ILE A 136 -5.17 -10.41 -2.36
CA ILE A 136 -5.10 -11.29 -1.18
C ILE A 136 -6.23 -12.32 -1.21
N VAL A 137 -7.47 -11.88 -1.41
CA VAL A 137 -8.64 -12.76 -1.42
C VAL A 137 -8.58 -13.76 -2.57
N GLN A 138 -8.09 -13.34 -3.75
CA GLN A 138 -7.92 -14.24 -4.89
C GLN A 138 -6.83 -15.30 -4.68
N GLN A 139 -5.79 -14.98 -3.91
CA GLN A 139 -4.66 -15.87 -3.69
C GLN A 139 -4.88 -16.81 -2.51
N ASP A 140 -5.39 -16.27 -1.41
CA ASP A 140 -5.37 -16.91 -0.09
C ASP A 140 -6.77 -16.97 0.57
N GLY A 141 -7.83 -16.52 -0.12
CA GLY A 141 -9.20 -16.59 0.38
C GLY A 141 -9.42 -15.87 1.72
N LEU A 142 -10.25 -16.47 2.58
CA LEU A 142 -10.56 -15.99 3.91
C LEU A 142 -9.34 -16.00 4.84
N ASP A 143 -8.50 -17.03 4.75
CA ASP A 143 -7.27 -17.13 5.55
C ASP A 143 -6.31 -15.97 5.24
N GLY A 144 -6.21 -15.60 3.96
CA GLY A 144 -5.50 -14.41 3.52
C GLY A 144 -6.04 -13.15 4.19
N LEU A 145 -7.36 -12.97 4.20
CA LEU A 145 -8.03 -11.82 4.80
C LEU A 145 -7.73 -11.70 6.31
N LEU A 146 -7.83 -12.81 7.04
CA LEU A 146 -7.53 -12.86 8.47
C LEU A 146 -6.04 -12.59 8.76
N LEU A 147 -5.16 -13.14 7.92
CA LEU A 147 -3.73 -12.90 8.02
C LEU A 147 -3.41 -11.41 7.83
N VAL A 148 -3.93 -10.78 6.79
CA VAL A 148 -3.63 -9.36 6.52
C VAL A 148 -4.26 -8.42 7.53
N TYR A 149 -5.38 -8.80 8.15
CA TYR A 149 -5.91 -8.10 9.31
C TYR A 149 -4.90 -8.10 10.46
N ARG A 150 -4.37 -9.28 10.84
CA ARG A 150 -3.32 -9.38 11.87
C ARG A 150 -2.05 -8.60 11.48
N LEU A 151 -1.61 -8.71 10.23
CA LEU A 151 -0.43 -7.98 9.75
C LEU A 151 -0.65 -6.47 9.80
N SER A 152 -1.86 -5.97 9.53
CA SER A 152 -2.17 -4.55 9.63
C SER A 152 -2.09 -4.03 11.07
N GLU A 153 -2.52 -4.83 12.06
CA GLU A 153 -2.36 -4.51 13.49
C GLU A 153 -0.89 -4.45 13.88
N LEU A 154 -0.12 -5.48 13.51
CA LEU A 154 1.32 -5.55 13.79
C LEU A 154 2.08 -4.40 13.11
N ALA A 155 1.76 -4.11 11.85
CA ALA A 155 2.36 -3.01 11.11
C ALA A 155 2.12 -1.69 11.84
N LEU A 156 0.89 -1.38 12.27
CA LEU A 156 0.60 -0.16 13.01
C LEU A 156 1.36 -0.05 14.33
N ALA A 157 1.46 -1.15 15.08
CA ALA A 157 2.20 -1.18 16.35
C ALA A 157 3.70 -0.92 16.14
N ASP A 158 4.25 -1.42 15.03
CA ASP A 158 5.68 -1.37 14.73
C ASP A 158 6.08 -0.25 13.76
N LEU A 159 5.13 0.57 13.27
CA LEU A 159 5.41 1.62 12.28
C LEU A 159 6.48 2.62 12.76
N ASN A 160 6.57 2.86 14.06
CA ASN A 160 7.60 3.72 14.65
C ASN A 160 9.02 3.14 14.55
N LYS A 161 9.16 1.83 14.31
CA LYS A 161 10.45 1.15 14.10
C LYS A 161 10.98 1.33 12.67
N MET A 162 10.10 1.71 11.72
CA MET A 162 10.49 2.01 10.34
C MET A 162 11.30 3.30 10.28
N PHE A 163 12.35 3.31 9.47
CA PHE A 163 13.10 4.55 9.25
C PHE A 163 12.36 5.45 8.27
N VAL A 164 11.97 6.65 8.72
CA VAL A 164 11.47 7.74 7.87
C VAL A 164 12.23 9.01 8.23
N GLY A 165 13.08 9.49 7.33
CA GLY A 165 14.02 10.58 7.63
C GLY A 165 14.71 11.17 6.40
N THR A 166 15.74 11.98 6.63
CA THR A 166 16.63 12.45 5.56
C THR A 166 17.79 11.49 5.34
N LEU A 167 18.49 11.62 4.21
CA LEU A 167 19.72 10.87 3.94
C LEU A 167 20.77 11.09 5.03
N ASP A 168 20.95 12.33 5.49
CA ASP A 168 21.91 12.64 6.57
C ASP A 168 21.58 11.90 7.87
N SER A 169 20.29 11.86 8.26
CA SER A 169 19.86 11.14 9.46
C SER A 169 20.04 9.62 9.32
N LEU A 170 19.93 9.08 8.11
CA LEU A 170 20.17 7.66 7.84
C LEU A 170 21.66 7.34 8.01
N CYS A 171 22.52 8.14 7.39
CA CYS A 171 23.97 8.00 7.51
C CYS A 171 24.42 8.10 8.97
N GLN A 172 23.91 9.08 9.73
CA GLN A 172 24.22 9.21 11.16
C GLN A 172 23.78 7.99 11.96
N LYS A 173 22.57 7.47 11.71
CA LYS A 173 22.07 6.26 12.39
C LYS A 173 23.01 5.08 12.16
N TRP A 174 23.35 4.80 10.90
CA TRP A 174 24.24 3.69 10.56
C TRP A 174 25.65 3.87 11.11
N LEU A 175 26.20 5.09 11.05
CA LEU A 175 27.50 5.36 11.66
C LEU A 175 27.50 5.02 13.15
N CYS A 176 26.46 5.41 13.90
CA CYS A 176 26.36 5.05 15.32
C CYS A 176 26.18 3.54 15.56
N GLU A 177 25.37 2.88 14.73
CA GLU A 177 25.05 1.46 14.86
C GLU A 177 26.27 0.57 14.57
N PHE A 178 27.08 0.96 13.58
CA PHE A 178 28.27 0.22 13.14
C PHE A 178 29.59 0.79 13.68
N ALA A 179 29.57 1.83 14.53
CA ALA A 179 30.78 2.46 15.08
C ALA A 179 31.67 1.52 15.92
N ILE A 180 31.09 0.44 16.44
CA ILE A 180 31.77 -0.51 17.33
C ILE A 180 32.22 -1.78 16.57
N GLU A 181 31.85 -1.92 15.29
CA GLU A 181 32.21 -3.08 14.45
C GLU A 181 33.57 -2.94 13.73
N THR A 182 34.35 -1.91 14.09
CA THR A 182 35.75 -1.69 13.64
C THR A 182 36.72 -1.80 14.79
#